data_AF-A0A9X4ADG7-F1
#
_entry.id   AF-A0A9X4ADG7-F1
#
_cell.length_a   1.000
_cell.length_b   1.000
_cell.length_c   1.000
_cell.angle_alpha   90.00
_cell.angle_beta   90.00
_cell.angle_gamma   90.00
#
_symmetry.space_group_name_H-M   'P 1'
#
loop_
_entity.id
_entity.type
_entity.pdbx_description
1 polymer ?
#
loop_
_entity_poly.entity_id
_entity_poly.type
_entity_poly.pdbx_seq_one_letter_code
_entity_poly.pdbx_strand_id
1 'polypeptide(L)'
;MKVVTASTPEQQLYVKELINKLYETIFPAFFSEEYITKLKEFNLMDVPNLKELNLIEIMEVTAAIQTISTILEELSKSEEEMDGYAGAFHKNASILSKYQIDFPFQLVDFKTDVNTEEFANQNTLYM
;
A
#
# COMPACT_ATOMS: atom_id res chain seq x y z
N MET A 1 -13.47 33.16 2.57
CA MET A 1 -12.83 32.16 3.46
C MET A 1 -13.42 30.80 3.14
N LYS A 2 -12.61 29.81 2.72
CA LYS A 2 -13.02 28.40 2.84
C LYS A 2 -12.74 28.01 4.29
N VAL A 3 -13.78 27.62 5.03
CA VAL A 3 -13.60 27.03 6.36
C VAL A 3 -13.03 25.64 6.14
N VAL A 4 -11.77 25.44 6.51
CA VAL A 4 -11.11 24.13 6.42
C VAL A 4 -11.23 23.50 7.80
N THR A 5 -12.03 22.44 7.90
CA THR A 5 -12.22 21.69 9.16
C THR A 5 -11.05 20.74 9.34
N ALA A 6 -10.34 20.82 10.46
CA ALA A 6 -9.30 19.85 10.80
C ALA A 6 -9.88 18.43 10.94
N SER A 7 -9.08 17.40 10.66
CA SER A 7 -9.46 16.01 10.94
C SER A 7 -9.61 15.76 12.44
N THR A 8 -10.48 14.82 12.82
CA THR A 8 -10.66 14.44 14.22
C THR A 8 -9.63 13.38 14.64
N PRO A 9 -9.29 13.26 15.93
CA PRO A 9 -8.38 12.22 16.42
C PRO A 9 -8.85 10.80 16.06
N GLU A 10 -10.16 10.56 16.06
CA GLU A 10 -10.75 9.26 15.70
C GLU A 10 -10.47 8.91 14.23
N GLN A 11 -10.53 9.89 13.33
CA GLN A 11 -10.20 9.68 11.92
C GLN A 11 -8.71 9.38 11.72
N GLN A 12 -7.84 10.03 12.48
CA GLN A 12 -6.40 9.78 12.46
C GLN A 12 -6.07 8.38 12.99
N LEU A 13 -6.74 7.95 14.06
CA LEU A 13 -6.63 6.59 14.57
C LEU A 13 -7.11 5.57 13.55
N TYR A 14 -8.23 5.84 12.87
CA TYR A 14 -8.77 4.94 11.87
C TYR A 14 -7.82 4.70 10.69
N VAL A 15 -7.15 5.75 10.20
CA VAL A 15 -6.10 5.60 9.16
C VAL A 15 -4.97 4.69 9.65
N LYS A 16 -4.53 4.87 10.89
CA LYS A 16 -3.49 3.99 11.48
C LYS A 16 -3.95 2.55 11.60
N GLU A 17 -5.20 2.31 12.00
CA GLU A 17 -5.78 0.97 12.07
C GLU A 17 -5.82 0.30 10.70
N LEU A 18 -6.18 1.04 9.64
CA LEU A 18 -6.17 0.53 8.27
C LEU A 18 -4.75 0.14 7.80
N ILE A 19 -3.75 0.96 8.12
CA ILE A 19 -2.34 0.65 7.80
C ILE A 19 -1.88 -0.57 8.58
N ASN A 20 -2.21 -0.68 9.87
CA ASN A 20 -1.90 -1.86 10.67
C ASN A 20 -2.55 -3.12 10.08
N LYS A 21 -3.81 -3.03 9.65
CA LYS A 21 -4.51 -4.14 8.97
C LYS A 21 -3.78 -4.59 7.69
N LEU A 22 -3.25 -3.65 6.90
CA LEU A 22 -2.45 -4.00 5.73
C LEU A 22 -1.23 -4.84 6.13
N TYR A 23 -0.49 -4.41 7.15
CA TYR A 23 0.70 -5.11 7.63
C TYR A 23 0.42 -6.47 8.29
N GLU A 24 -0.71 -6.62 8.99
CA GLU A 24 -1.03 -7.81 9.78
C GLU A 24 -1.83 -8.85 9.01
N THR A 25 -2.65 -8.42 8.04
CA THR A 25 -3.62 -9.31 7.38
C THR A 25 -3.40 -9.44 5.88
N ILE A 26 -3.02 -8.36 5.20
CA ILE A 26 -2.96 -8.34 3.73
C ILE A 26 -1.56 -8.68 3.23
N PHE A 27 -0.54 -7.95 3.67
CA PHE A 27 0.85 -8.17 3.24
C PHE A 27 1.38 -9.58 3.51
N PRO A 28 1.04 -10.26 4.63
CA PRO A 28 1.47 -11.65 4.85
C PRO A 28 0.96 -12.65 3.79
N ALA A 29 -0.07 -12.30 3.02
CA ALA A 29 -0.54 -13.15 1.91
C ALA A 29 0.36 -13.06 0.67
N PHE A 30 1.18 -12.01 0.55
CA PHE A 30 1.98 -11.73 -0.64
C PHE A 30 3.49 -11.71 -0.37
N PHE A 31 3.90 -11.36 0.84
CA PHE A 31 5.30 -11.16 1.20
C PHE A 31 5.73 -12.00 2.41
N SER A 32 7.03 -12.30 2.47
CA SER A 32 7.61 -12.98 3.64
C SER A 32 7.66 -12.06 4.86
N GLU A 33 7.63 -12.65 6.06
CA GLU A 33 7.70 -11.91 7.32
C GLU A 33 8.98 -11.06 7.45
N GLU A 34 10.10 -11.55 6.91
CA GLU A 34 11.37 -10.79 6.85
C GLU A 34 11.25 -9.53 5.99
N TYR A 35 10.59 -9.63 4.83
CA TYR A 35 10.37 -8.47 3.96
C TYR A 35 9.43 -7.47 4.63
N ILE A 36 8.34 -7.95 5.22
CA ILE A 36 7.38 -7.11 5.96
C ILE A 36 8.05 -6.37 7.12
N THR A 37 8.95 -7.04 7.84
CA THR A 37 9.72 -6.42 8.92
C THR A 37 10.60 -5.28 8.40
N LYS A 38 11.30 -5.48 7.28
CA LYS A 38 12.09 -4.42 6.63
C LYS A 38 11.22 -3.25 6.20
N LEU A 39 10.04 -3.49 5.64
CA LEU A 39 9.10 -2.41 5.28
C LEU A 39 8.72 -1.54 6.48
N LYS A 40 8.48 -2.16 7.64
CA LYS A 40 8.22 -1.44 8.90
C LYS A 40 9.44 -0.65 9.36
N GLU A 41 10.64 -1.22 9.27
CA GLU A 41 11.89 -0.54 9.62
C GLU A 41 12.16 0.70 8.74
N PHE A 42 11.76 0.65 7.46
CA PHE A 42 11.85 1.79 6.55
C PHE A 42 10.76 2.86 6.77
N ASN A 43 9.88 2.69 7.77
CA ASN A 43 8.72 3.55 8.01
C ASN A 43 7.83 3.71 6.77
N LEU A 44 7.74 2.65 5.96
CA LEU A 44 6.90 2.66 4.78
C LEU A 44 5.43 2.74 5.21
N MET A 45 4.61 3.52 4.50
CA MET A 45 3.26 3.91 4.94
C MET A 45 3.19 4.63 6.30
N ASP A 46 4.28 5.15 6.85
CA ASP A 46 4.15 6.07 7.97
C ASP A 46 3.48 7.37 7.50
N VAL A 47 2.58 7.90 8.32
CA VAL A 47 1.83 9.12 8.00
C VAL A 47 2.21 10.18 9.03
N PRO A 48 3.41 10.76 8.92
CA PRO A 48 3.97 11.65 9.96
C PRO A 48 3.08 12.87 10.22
N ASN A 49 2.32 13.31 9.21
CA ASN A 49 1.55 14.55 9.24
C ASN A 49 0.02 14.34 9.31
N LEU A 50 -0.48 13.21 9.84
CA LEU A 50 -1.92 12.96 10.00
C LEU A 50 -2.68 14.10 10.70
N LYS A 51 -2.02 14.76 11.66
CA LYS A 51 -2.59 15.87 12.43
C LYS A 51 -2.76 17.15 11.62
N GLU A 52 -2.04 17.28 10.51
CA GLU A 52 -2.08 18.44 9.63
C GLU A 52 -3.16 18.30 8.55
N LEU A 53 -3.67 17.08 8.34
CA LEU A 53 -4.73 16.82 7.37
C LEU A 53 -6.06 17.39 7.83
N ASN A 54 -6.75 18.04 6.89
CA ASN A 54 -8.13 18.44 7.06
C ASN A 54 -9.10 17.27 6.82
N LEU A 55 -10.38 17.49 7.12
CA LEU A 55 -11.44 16.49 7.03
C LEU A 55 -11.53 15.85 5.63
N ILE A 56 -11.40 16.62 4.56
CA ILE A 56 -11.48 16.09 3.19
C ILE A 56 -10.25 15.26 2.88
N GLU A 57 -9.07 15.74 3.26
CA GLU A 57 -7.80 15.07 3.02
C GLU A 57 -7.71 13.74 3.74
N ILE A 58 -8.12 13.67 5.01
CA ILE A 58 -8.10 12.42 5.76
C ILE A 58 -9.10 11.40 5.20
N MET A 59 -10.24 11.86 4.69
CA MET A 59 -11.21 11.00 4.01
C MET A 59 -10.68 10.50 2.66
N GLU A 60 -9.97 11.33 1.89
CA GLU A 60 -9.30 10.91 0.65
C GLU A 60 -8.25 9.83 0.93
N VAL A 61 -7.39 10.03 1.93
CA VAL A 61 -6.40 9.03 2.37
C VAL A 61 -7.09 7.73 2.81
N THR A 62 -8.13 7.85 3.64
CA THR A 62 -8.89 6.69 4.13
C THR A 62 -9.46 5.87 2.98
N ALA A 63 -10.13 6.53 2.03
CA ALA A 63 -10.73 5.87 0.87
C ALA A 63 -9.66 5.21 -0.02
N ALA A 64 -8.50 5.84 -0.18
CA ALA A 64 -7.40 5.28 -0.95
C ALA A 64 -6.85 4.00 -0.31
N ILE A 65 -6.60 4.01 1.01
CA ILE A 65 -6.10 2.84 1.75
C ILE A 65 -7.13 1.71 1.74
N GLN A 66 -8.42 2.02 1.94
CA GLN A 66 -9.50 1.05 1.87
C GLN A 66 -9.61 0.42 0.49
N THR A 67 -9.55 1.23 -0.57
CA THR A 67 -9.66 0.72 -1.95
C THR A 67 -8.48 -0.20 -2.28
N ILE A 68 -7.26 0.20 -1.92
CA ILE A 68 -6.06 -0.64 -2.09
C ILE A 68 -6.22 -1.94 -1.30
N SER A 69 -6.63 -1.85 -0.03
CA SER A 69 -6.89 -3.02 0.82
C SER A 69 -7.89 -3.99 0.19
N THR A 70 -9.01 -3.49 -0.32
CA THR A 70 -10.04 -4.33 -0.97
C THR A 70 -9.52 -4.97 -2.24
N ILE A 71 -8.80 -4.23 -3.09
CA ILE A 71 -8.19 -4.79 -4.31
C ILE A 71 -7.23 -5.93 -3.96
N LEU A 72 -6.35 -5.72 -2.97
CA LEU A 72 -5.40 -6.74 -2.54
C LEU A 72 -6.11 -7.94 -1.88
N GLU A 73 -7.17 -7.72 -1.11
CA GLU A 73 -7.98 -8.81 -0.54
C GLU A 73 -8.64 -9.66 -1.63
N GLU A 74 -9.19 -9.07 -2.70
CA GLU A 74 -9.77 -9.82 -3.82
C GLU A 74 -8.71 -10.58 -4.62
N LEU A 75 -7.53 -9.98 -4.84
CA LEU A 75 -6.40 -10.65 -5.47
C LEU A 75 -5.84 -11.81 -4.63
N SER A 76 -5.94 -11.74 -3.30
CA SER A 76 -5.51 -12.84 -2.43
C SER A 76 -6.45 -14.05 -2.49
N LYS A 77 -7.71 -13.84 -2.90
CA LYS A 77 -8.77 -14.86 -2.93
C LYS A 77 -9.05 -15.43 -4.32
N SER A 78 -8.74 -14.68 -5.37
CA SER A 78 -9.06 -15.04 -6.74
C SER A 78 -7.86 -14.77 -7.66
N GLU A 79 -7.66 -15.64 -8.66
CA GLU A 79 -6.73 -15.41 -9.77
C GLU A 79 -7.35 -14.44 -10.82
N GLU A 80 -8.26 -13.55 -10.42
CA GLU A 80 -8.88 -12.60 -11.35
C GLU A 80 -7.82 -11.67 -11.98
N GLU A 81 -8.06 -11.32 -13.24
CA GLU A 81 -7.16 -10.48 -14.02
C GLU A 81 -6.99 -9.10 -13.34
N MET A 82 -5.77 -8.84 -12.87
CA MET A 82 -5.32 -7.57 -12.29
C MET A 82 -5.62 -6.34 -13.17
N ASP A 83 -5.77 -6.52 -14.47
CA ASP A 83 -5.97 -5.44 -15.45
C ASP A 83 -7.22 -4.60 -15.14
N GLY A 84 -8.27 -5.20 -14.56
CA GLY A 84 -9.46 -4.47 -14.13
C GLY A 84 -9.21 -3.52 -12.94
N TYR A 85 -8.23 -3.84 -12.09
CA TYR A 85 -7.92 -3.10 -10.87
C TYR A 85 -6.71 -2.18 -10.98
N ALA A 86 -5.85 -2.36 -11.98
CA ALA A 86 -4.62 -1.58 -12.18
C ALA A 86 -4.85 -0.06 -12.16
N GLY A 87 -5.89 0.41 -12.86
CA GLY A 87 -6.22 1.83 -12.89
C GLY A 87 -6.66 2.39 -11.53
N ALA A 88 -7.49 1.64 -10.80
CA ALA A 88 -7.94 2.05 -9.46
C ALA A 88 -6.79 1.99 -8.45
N PHE A 89 -5.97 0.95 -8.49
CA PHE A 89 -4.81 0.80 -7.63
C PHE A 89 -3.82 1.95 -7.82
N HIS A 90 -3.41 2.23 -9.06
CA HIS A 90 -2.45 3.28 -9.37
C HIS A 90 -2.96 4.67 -8.98
N LYS A 91 -4.25 4.94 -9.25
CA LYS A 91 -4.89 6.20 -8.83
C LYS A 91 -4.83 6.37 -7.31
N ASN A 92 -5.17 5.34 -6.54
CA ASN A 92 -5.17 5.42 -5.09
C ASN A 92 -3.74 5.48 -4.52
N ALA A 93 -2.77 4.78 -5.11
CA ALA A 93 -1.36 4.91 -4.76
C ALA A 93 -0.86 6.35 -4.98
N SER A 94 -1.27 7.00 -6.07
CA SER A 94 -0.94 8.41 -6.33
C SER A 94 -1.57 9.36 -5.30
N ILE A 95 -2.78 9.07 -4.81
CA ILE A 95 -3.40 9.81 -3.71
C ILE A 95 -2.55 9.70 -2.44
N LEU A 96 -2.07 8.50 -2.09
CA LEU A 96 -1.19 8.32 -0.93
C LEU A 96 0.10 9.14 -1.07
N SER A 97 0.73 9.10 -2.25
CA SER A 97 1.94 9.88 -2.52
C SER A 97 1.71 11.40 -2.43
N LYS A 98 0.56 11.91 -2.88
CA LYS A 98 0.17 13.34 -2.71
C LYS A 98 0.18 13.76 -1.24
N TYR A 99 -0.11 12.86 -0.32
CA TYR A 99 -0.12 13.09 1.12
C TYR A 99 1.16 12.66 1.85
N GLN A 100 2.26 12.45 1.11
CA GLN A 100 3.56 12.02 1.64
C GLN A 100 3.48 10.66 2.35
N ILE A 101 2.52 9.82 1.96
CA ILE A 101 2.42 8.44 2.43
C ILE A 101 3.17 7.59 1.42
N ASP A 102 4.32 7.07 1.84
CA ASP A 102 5.15 6.26 0.98
C ASP A 102 4.49 4.90 0.74
N PHE A 103 4.01 4.71 -0.49
CA PHE A 103 3.49 3.44 -1.00
C PHE A 103 4.15 3.14 -2.35
N PRO A 104 5.39 2.63 -2.35
CA PRO A 104 6.21 2.42 -3.54
C PRO A 104 5.86 1.13 -4.29
N PHE A 105 4.69 0.55 -4.03
CA PHE A 105 4.30 -0.70 -4.66
C PHE A 105 3.51 -0.46 -5.94
N GLN A 106 3.74 -1.33 -6.90
CA GLN A 106 2.91 -1.51 -8.08
C GLN A 106 2.02 -2.73 -7.89
N LEU A 107 0.91 -2.80 -8.64
CA LEU A 107 0.00 -3.94 -8.57
C LEU A 107 0.73 -5.27 -8.88
N VAL A 108 1.75 -5.22 -9.74
CA VAL A 108 2.59 -6.38 -10.11
C VAL A 108 3.43 -6.94 -8.95
N ASP A 109 3.76 -6.13 -7.93
CA ASP A 109 4.54 -6.60 -6.78
C ASP A 109 3.75 -7.57 -5.90
N PHE A 110 2.42 -7.60 -6.07
CA PHE A 110 1.50 -8.50 -5.38
C PHE A 110 1.12 -9.72 -6.24
N LYS A 111 1.82 -9.95 -7.36
CA LYS A 111 1.66 -11.20 -8.11
C LYS A 111 2.37 -12.33 -7.37
N THR A 112 1.64 -13.39 -7.10
CA THR A 112 2.18 -14.69 -6.70
C THR A 112 2.79 -15.40 -7.92
N ASP A 113 3.66 -14.73 -8.69
CA ASP A 113 4.53 -15.45 -9.61
C ASP A 113 5.78 -15.83 -8.85
N VAL A 114 5.74 -17.04 -8.28
CA VAL A 114 6.94 -17.77 -7.90
C VAL A 114 7.74 -18.00 -9.18
N ASN A 115 8.61 -17.06 -9.52
CA ASN A 115 9.78 -17.29 -10.37
C ASN A 115 10.93 -16.42 -9.88
N THR A 116 11.26 -16.57 -8.60
CA THR A 116 12.58 -16.18 -8.07
C THR A 116 13.64 -17.20 -8.48
N GLU A 117 13.79 -17.47 -9.79
CA GLU A 117 14.90 -18.29 -10.34
C GLU A 117 15.71 -17.59 -11.45
N GLU A 118 15.46 -16.31 -11.77
CA GLU A 118 16.12 -15.65 -12.93
C GLU A 118 17.19 -14.59 -12.62
N PHE A 119 17.78 -14.55 -11.42
CA PHE A 119 18.92 -13.65 -11.14
C PHE A 119 20.19 -14.33 -10.61
N ALA A 120 20.39 -15.64 -10.87
CA ALA A 120 21.65 -16.33 -10.52
C ALA A 120 22.51 -16.80 -11.72
N ASN A 121 21.99 -16.83 -12.96
CA ASN A 121 22.68 -17.49 -14.09
C ASN A 121 23.05 -16.57 -15.27
N GLN A 122 23.52 -15.34 -15.01
CA GLN A 122 24.22 -14.54 -16.03
C GLN A 122 25.73 -14.46 -15.83
N ASN A 123 26.33 -15.33 -15.02
CA ASN A 123 27.79 -15.33 -14.80
C ASN A 123 28.51 -16.60 -15.25
N THR A 124 28.12 -17.12 -16.43
CA THR A 124 28.91 -18.13 -17.13
C THR A 124 29.02 -17.81 -18.63
N LEU A 125 29.59 -16.64 -18.93
CA LEU A 125 30.26 -16.41 -20.21
C LEU A 125 31.70 -16.00 -19.88
N TYR A 126 32.66 -16.73 -20.45
CA TYR A 126 34.12 -16.62 -20.34
C TYR A 126 34.82 -17.42 -19.21
N MET A 127 34.97 -18.73 -19.42
CA MET A 127 36.29 -19.38 -19.61
C MET A 127 36.14 -20.58 -20.55
#